data_AF-X6L8L7-F1
#
_entry.id   AF-X6L8L7-F1
#
_cell.length_a   1.000
_cell.length_b   1.000
_cell.length_c   1.000
_cell.angle_alpha   90.00
_cell.angle_beta   90.00
_cell.angle_gamma   90.00
#
_symmetry.space_group_name_H-M   'P 1'
#
loop_
_entity.id
_entity.type
_entity.pdbx_description
1 polymer ?
#
loop_
_entity_poly.entity_id
_entity_poly.type
_entity_poly.pdbx_seq_one_letter_code
_entity_poly.pdbx_strand_id
1 'polypeptide(L)'
;MTTMMITTFRRACFRQKELNKRPIWNLIPCVLSRRFHQLNTHQVKLNEQHQMTQYKKKLKGQQGALSKTTSSPESKNERSLLRNMESDKEIIQYLKEISSQDMSLYAAAVKRCSELKCPNSIIPIIQIVESRHIHLNIIFYNTILNHLGMWNKFDLQKHYFQQWFEEQQDQTNHQLL
;
A
#
# COMPACT_ATOMS: atom_id res chain seq x y z
N MET A 1 -24.02 -88.70 -21.87
CA MET A 1 -23.19 -89.92 -21.80
C MET A 1 -22.02 -89.66 -22.73
N THR A 2 -20.76 -89.57 -22.34
CA THR A 2 -20.04 -90.10 -21.18
C THR A 2 -18.73 -89.29 -21.07
N THR A 3 -18.28 -89.11 -19.83
CA THR A 3 -16.93 -88.72 -19.36
C THR A 3 -15.78 -89.11 -20.30
N MET A 4 -14.62 -88.45 -20.35
CA MET A 4 -13.68 -88.32 -19.22
C MET A 4 -12.42 -87.53 -19.65
N MET A 5 -11.95 -86.64 -18.76
CA MET A 5 -10.55 -86.14 -18.71
C MET A 5 -9.55 -87.27 -18.49
N ILE A 6 -8.27 -87.07 -18.85
CA ILE A 6 -7.02 -87.51 -18.16
C ILE A 6 -5.84 -87.10 -19.07
N THR A 7 -5.20 -85.95 -18.81
CA THR A 7 -3.90 -85.75 -18.12
C THR A 7 -2.68 -86.45 -18.75
N THR A 8 -1.72 -85.65 -19.21
CA THR A 8 -0.29 -85.95 -19.00
C THR A 8 0.50 -84.65 -18.83
N PHE A 9 1.21 -84.61 -17.70
CA PHE A 9 2.14 -83.57 -17.27
C PHE A 9 3.54 -83.99 -17.76
N ARG A 10 4.29 -83.13 -18.47
CA ARG A 10 5.73 -83.35 -18.66
C ARG A 10 6.53 -82.05 -18.56
N ARG A 11 7.64 -82.22 -17.85
CA ARG A 11 8.58 -81.26 -17.27
C ARG A 11 9.55 -80.64 -18.28
N ALA A 12 10.08 -79.48 -17.84
CA ALA A 12 11.41 -78.93 -18.12
C ALA A 12 11.58 -78.26 -19.50
N CYS A 13 12.20 -77.09 -19.67
CA CYS A 13 13.22 -76.39 -18.87
C CYS A 13 12.94 -74.87 -18.86
N PHE A 14 13.01 -74.25 -17.68
CA PHE A 14 13.41 -72.85 -17.57
C PHE A 14 14.93 -72.78 -17.77
N ARG A 15 15.39 -72.01 -18.76
CA ARG A 15 16.71 -71.38 -18.71
C ARG A 15 16.66 -69.95 -19.23
N GLN A 16 17.20 -69.10 -18.38
CA GLN A 16 17.41 -67.66 -18.51
C GLN A 16 18.34 -67.32 -19.67
N LYS A 17 17.97 -66.25 -20.40
CA LYS A 17 18.81 -65.14 -20.89
C LYS A 17 17.81 -63.97 -21.00
N GLU A 18 17.95 -62.78 -20.46
CA GLU A 18 19.07 -62.06 -19.88
C GLU A 18 18.47 -60.90 -19.06
N LEU A 19 19.07 -60.61 -17.90
CA LEU A 19 18.65 -59.59 -16.94
C LEU A 19 19.06 -58.20 -17.42
N ASN A 20 18.11 -57.39 -17.91
CA ASN A 20 18.29 -55.94 -17.96
C ASN A 20 17.73 -55.29 -16.70
N LYS A 21 18.61 -54.55 -16.03
CA LYS A 21 18.50 -54.00 -14.69
C LYS A 21 17.50 -52.82 -14.66
N ARG A 22 16.58 -52.90 -13.69
CA ARG A 22 15.73 -51.87 -13.04
C ARG A 22 16.29 -50.42 -13.01
N PRO A 23 15.47 -49.35 -12.77
CA PRO A 23 14.44 -49.37 -11.73
C PRO A 23 13.10 -48.64 -11.95
N ILE A 24 12.11 -49.32 -11.37
CA ILE A 24 10.87 -48.84 -10.79
C ILE A 24 11.16 -47.63 -9.89
N TRP A 25 10.65 -46.45 -10.26
CA TRP A 25 10.35 -45.37 -9.33
C TRP A 25 8.94 -44.85 -9.60
N ASN A 26 8.04 -45.36 -8.78
CA ASN A 26 7.08 -44.58 -8.00
C ASN A 26 6.09 -43.68 -8.78
N LEU A 27 4.92 -44.26 -9.02
CA LEU A 27 3.63 -43.61 -8.77
C LEU A 27 3.66 -42.94 -7.39
N ILE A 28 3.73 -41.60 -7.35
CA ILE A 28 3.44 -40.77 -6.17
C ILE A 28 2.39 -39.73 -6.58
N PRO A 29 1.42 -39.39 -5.70
CA PRO A 29 0.12 -38.87 -6.08
C PRO A 29 0.15 -37.38 -6.43
N CYS A 30 -0.65 -36.98 -7.43
CA CYS A 30 -0.92 -35.61 -7.86
C CYS A 30 -1.59 -34.69 -6.80
N VAL A 31 -1.51 -35.01 -5.51
CA VAL A 31 -2.18 -34.28 -4.41
C VAL A 31 -1.22 -33.30 -3.70
N LEU A 32 0.09 -33.38 -3.91
CA LEU A 32 1.05 -32.48 -3.26
C LEU A 32 1.20 -31.10 -3.93
N SER A 33 0.82 -30.95 -5.20
CA SER A 33 1.00 -29.70 -5.94
C SER A 33 0.06 -28.56 -5.50
N ARG A 34 -1.08 -28.88 -4.88
CA ARG A 34 -2.06 -27.87 -4.42
C ARG A 34 -1.67 -27.18 -3.10
N ARG A 35 -0.74 -27.75 -2.32
CA ARG A 35 -0.31 -27.16 -1.02
C ARG A 35 0.79 -26.10 -1.15
N PHE A 36 1.55 -26.08 -2.25
CA PHE A 36 2.66 -25.13 -2.40
C PHE A 36 2.24 -23.73 -2.87
N HIS A 37 1.03 -23.55 -3.42
CA HIS A 37 0.54 -22.21 -3.78
C HIS A 37 -0.11 -21.43 -2.63
N GLN A 38 -0.58 -22.07 -1.56
CA GLN A 38 -1.19 -21.39 -0.40
C GLN A 38 -0.18 -20.86 0.62
N LEU A 39 1.01 -21.47 0.72
CA LEU A 39 2.05 -21.07 1.68
C LEU A 39 2.58 -19.65 1.40
N ASN A 40 2.68 -19.27 0.12
CA ASN A 40 3.14 -17.93 -0.25
C ASN A 40 2.11 -16.84 0.07
N THR A 41 0.80 -17.12 0.04
CA THR A 41 -0.23 -16.09 0.30
C THR A 41 -0.24 -15.65 1.76
N HIS A 42 0.01 -16.58 2.69
CA HIS A 42 0.09 -16.27 4.12
C HIS A 42 1.39 -15.52 4.47
N GLN A 43 2.50 -15.88 3.82
CA GLN A 43 3.78 -15.18 3.97
C GLN A 43 3.70 -13.74 3.43
N VAL A 44 3.04 -13.54 2.28
CA VAL A 44 2.79 -12.22 1.68
C VAL A 44 1.92 -11.36 2.59
N LYS A 45 0.81 -11.89 3.12
CA LYS A 45 -0.03 -11.17 4.09
C LYS A 45 0.72 -10.78 5.36
N LEU A 46 1.57 -11.67 5.89
CA LEU A 46 2.40 -11.39 7.06
C LEU A 46 3.42 -10.28 6.78
N ASN A 47 4.04 -10.29 5.60
CA ASN A 47 4.98 -9.24 5.19
C ASN A 47 4.29 -7.90 4.96
N GLU A 48 3.13 -7.88 4.31
CA GLU A 48 2.31 -6.66 4.15
C GLU A 48 1.90 -6.10 5.51
N GLN A 49 1.44 -6.95 6.43
CA GLN A 49 1.07 -6.53 7.78
C GLN A 49 2.28 -6.01 8.57
N HIS A 50 3.45 -6.64 8.43
CA HIS A 50 4.68 -6.17 9.06
C HIS A 50 5.12 -4.81 8.50
N GLN A 51 5.11 -4.63 7.17
CA GLN A 51 5.40 -3.34 6.53
C GLN A 51 4.44 -2.26 6.99
N MET A 52 3.14 -2.56 7.06
CA MET A 52 2.12 -1.62 7.54
C MET A 52 2.34 -1.24 9.01
N THR A 53 2.83 -2.17 9.83
CA THR A 53 3.14 -1.93 11.25
C THR A 53 4.41 -1.09 11.42
N GLN A 54 5.46 -1.39 10.65
CA GLN A 54 6.68 -0.59 10.57
C GLN A 54 6.38 0.84 10.09
N TYR A 55 5.52 0.97 9.09
CA TYR A 55 5.04 2.24 8.57
C TYR A 55 4.32 3.07 9.64
N LYS A 56 3.37 2.46 10.35
CA LYS A 56 2.67 3.10 11.49
C LYS A 56 3.64 3.55 12.58
N LYS A 57 4.70 2.77 12.88
CA LYS A 57 5.74 3.16 13.84
C LYS A 57 6.55 4.38 13.38
N LYS A 58 6.93 4.44 12.10
CA LYS A 58 7.65 5.59 11.52
C LYS A 58 6.81 6.87 11.57
N LEU A 59 5.53 6.78 11.20
CA LEU A 59 4.59 7.91 11.34
C LEU A 59 4.49 8.42 12.77
N LYS A 60 4.43 7.50 13.75
CA LYS A 60 4.34 7.86 15.17
C LYS A 60 5.64 8.51 15.69
N GLY A 61 6.80 8.07 15.21
CA GLY A 61 8.09 8.70 15.50
C GLY A 61 8.21 10.11 14.93
N GLN A 62 7.73 10.33 13.70
CA GLN A 62 7.70 11.65 13.07
C GLN A 62 6.76 12.63 13.81
N GLN A 63 5.59 12.15 14.27
CA GLN A 63 4.71 12.96 15.13
C GLN A 63 5.39 13.42 16.43
N GLY A 64 6.22 12.58 17.03
CA GLY A 64 6.97 12.92 18.25
C GLY A 64 8.00 14.04 18.03
N ALA A 65 8.62 14.09 16.84
CA ALA A 65 9.57 15.14 16.48
C ALA A 65 8.87 16.47 16.09
N LEU A 66 7.73 16.39 15.38
CA LEU A 66 6.98 17.56 14.91
C LEU A 66 6.31 18.38 16.04
N SER A 67 6.06 17.75 17.18
CA SER A 67 5.30 18.34 18.31
C SER A 67 6.06 19.44 19.07
N LYS A 68 7.34 19.70 18.75
CA LYS A 68 8.17 20.70 19.45
C LYS A 68 8.07 22.11 18.86
N THR A 69 7.38 22.27 17.73
CA THR A 69 7.07 23.59 17.17
C THR A 69 5.80 24.12 17.82
N THR A 70 5.92 25.09 18.73
CA THR A 70 4.78 25.77 19.36
C THR A 70 4.00 26.53 18.29
N SER A 71 2.96 25.91 17.75
CA SER A 71 2.02 26.57 16.86
C SER A 71 1.30 27.69 17.61
N SER A 72 0.97 28.78 16.89
CA SER A 72 0.16 29.88 17.43
C SER A 72 -1.12 29.32 18.11
N PRO A 73 -1.55 29.89 19.24
CA PRO A 73 -2.80 29.48 19.89
C PRO A 73 -4.02 29.57 18.95
N GLU A 74 -4.01 30.49 17.99
CA GLU A 74 -5.06 30.61 16.96
C GLU A 74 -5.14 29.34 16.11
N SER A 75 -4.02 28.84 15.59
CA SER A 75 -4.05 27.65 14.75
C SER A 75 -4.32 26.36 15.52
N LYS A 76 -4.14 26.35 16.85
CA LYS A 76 -4.64 25.24 17.68
C LYS A 76 -6.17 25.18 17.72
N ASN A 77 -6.83 26.33 17.80
CA ASN A 77 -8.29 26.41 17.81
C ASN A 77 -8.88 26.09 16.43
N GLU A 78 -8.28 26.59 15.36
CA GLU A 78 -8.71 26.28 14.00
C GLU A 78 -8.58 24.77 13.69
N ARG A 79 -7.49 24.13 14.13
CA ARG A 79 -7.30 22.68 13.97
C ARG A 79 -8.27 21.85 14.81
N SER A 80 -8.64 22.32 16.00
CA SER A 80 -9.64 21.60 16.82
C SER A 80 -11.02 21.66 16.18
N LEU A 81 -11.37 22.80 15.57
CA LEU A 81 -12.61 22.97 14.82
C LEU A 81 -12.67 22.03 13.60
N LEU A 82 -11.60 21.95 12.80
CA LEU A 82 -11.49 20.99 11.68
C LEU A 82 -11.70 19.53 12.11
N ARG A 83 -11.21 19.16 13.30
CA ARG A 83 -11.33 17.79 13.81
C ARG A 83 -12.79 17.39 14.06
N ASN A 84 -13.65 18.36 14.36
CA ASN A 84 -15.06 18.13 14.68
C ASN A 84 -15.95 18.14 13.43
N MET A 85 -15.46 18.58 12.28
CA MET A 85 -16.24 18.57 11.02
C MET A 85 -16.51 17.15 10.56
N GLU A 86 -17.74 16.90 10.11
CA GLU A 86 -18.23 15.57 9.75
C GLU A 86 -18.24 15.34 8.25
N SER A 87 -18.20 16.41 7.45
CA SER A 87 -18.21 16.34 5.99
C SER A 87 -17.02 17.05 5.35
N ASP A 88 -16.63 16.59 4.18
CA ASP A 88 -15.64 17.29 3.35
C ASP A 88 -16.14 18.65 2.88
N LYS A 89 -17.44 18.77 2.60
CA LYS A 89 -18.06 20.04 2.21
C LYS A 89 -17.88 21.12 3.27
N GLU A 90 -18.10 20.79 4.54
CA GLU A 90 -17.82 21.69 5.67
C GLU A 90 -16.35 22.11 5.71
N ILE A 91 -15.44 21.16 5.54
CA ILE A 91 -14.00 21.43 5.54
C ILE A 91 -13.63 22.38 4.40
N ILE A 92 -14.08 22.11 3.19
CA ILE A 92 -13.80 22.97 2.02
C ILE A 92 -14.39 24.36 2.19
N GLN A 93 -15.63 24.46 2.69
CA GLN A 93 -16.27 25.75 2.92
C GLN A 93 -15.51 26.56 3.98
N TYR A 94 -15.16 25.94 5.10
CA TYR A 94 -14.37 26.56 6.15
C TYR A 94 -13.03 27.08 5.62
N LEU A 95 -12.29 26.27 4.86
CA LEU A 95 -11.00 26.69 4.28
C LEU A 95 -11.12 27.86 3.30
N LYS A 96 -12.27 28.04 2.65
CA LYS A 96 -12.51 29.20 1.77
C LYS A 96 -12.78 30.48 2.55
N GLU A 97 -13.41 30.38 3.72
CA GLU A 97 -13.82 31.53 4.53
C GLU A 97 -12.72 32.07 5.44
N ILE A 98 -11.86 31.19 5.96
CA ILE A 98 -10.75 31.61 6.82
C ILE A 98 -9.74 32.49 6.06
N SER A 99 -9.04 33.38 6.75
CA SER A 99 -7.92 34.16 6.19
C SER A 99 -6.54 33.57 6.53
N SER A 100 -6.50 32.47 7.29
CA SER A 100 -5.27 31.86 7.78
C SER A 100 -4.34 31.41 6.65
N GLN A 101 -3.07 31.80 6.76
CA GLN A 101 -1.97 31.32 5.92
C GLN A 101 -1.21 30.16 6.57
N ASP A 102 -1.68 29.66 7.72
CA ASP A 102 -0.99 28.58 8.43
C ASP A 102 -1.13 27.27 7.64
N MET A 103 -0.04 26.87 6.97
CA MET A 103 0.04 25.65 6.18
C MET A 103 -0.33 24.38 6.97
N SER A 104 -0.08 24.38 8.27
CA SER A 104 -0.42 23.24 9.12
C SER A 104 -1.94 23.01 9.24
N LEU A 105 -2.75 24.05 9.02
CA LEU A 105 -4.20 23.96 9.01
C LEU A 105 -4.68 23.20 7.78
N TYR A 106 -4.13 23.53 6.60
CA TYR A 106 -4.43 22.81 5.36
C TYR A 106 -3.94 21.36 5.43
N ALA A 107 -2.78 21.11 6.04
CA ALA A 107 -2.31 19.74 6.31
C ALA A 107 -3.28 18.96 7.21
N ALA A 108 -3.81 19.61 8.25
CA ALA A 108 -4.83 19.03 9.12
C ALA A 108 -6.14 18.74 8.37
N ALA A 109 -6.55 19.61 7.45
CA ALA A 109 -7.72 19.41 6.60
C ALA A 109 -7.55 18.21 5.65
N VAL A 110 -6.39 18.07 5.00
CA VAL A 110 -6.07 16.89 4.16
C VAL A 110 -6.17 15.61 4.97
N LYS A 111 -5.58 15.61 6.18
CA LYS A 111 -5.66 14.47 7.10
C LYS A 111 -7.11 14.16 7.48
N ARG A 112 -7.92 15.17 7.78
CA ARG A 112 -9.32 15.00 8.15
C ARG A 112 -10.16 14.44 6.99
N CYS A 113 -10.00 14.96 5.77
CA CYS A 113 -10.65 14.40 4.58
C CYS A 113 -10.26 12.93 4.37
N SER A 114 -8.99 12.61 4.59
CA SER A 114 -8.56 11.22 4.56
C SER A 114 -9.21 10.36 5.66
N GLU A 115 -9.39 10.86 6.88
CA GLU A 115 -10.10 10.14 7.96
C GLU A 115 -11.58 9.91 7.62
N LEU A 116 -12.21 10.89 6.98
CA LEU A 116 -13.59 10.84 6.48
C LEU A 116 -13.75 10.00 5.19
N LYS A 117 -12.66 9.40 4.69
CA LYS A 117 -12.62 8.58 3.47
C LYS A 117 -13.04 9.32 2.20
N CYS A 118 -12.76 10.62 2.13
CA CYS A 118 -13.05 11.49 0.98
C CYS A 118 -11.76 12.03 0.35
N PRO A 119 -10.93 11.16 -0.28
CA PRO A 119 -9.65 11.58 -0.86
C PRO A 119 -9.79 12.52 -2.06
N ASN A 120 -10.95 12.54 -2.74
CA ASN A 120 -11.20 13.44 -3.86
C ASN A 120 -11.21 14.92 -3.41
N SER A 121 -11.52 15.17 -2.14
CA SER A 121 -11.59 16.51 -1.55
C SER A 121 -10.20 17.09 -1.24
N ILE A 122 -9.13 16.30 -1.40
CA ILE A 122 -7.74 16.78 -1.31
C ILE A 122 -7.42 17.75 -2.45
N ILE A 123 -7.96 17.53 -3.66
CA ILE A 123 -7.71 18.38 -4.82
C ILE A 123 -8.22 19.82 -4.59
N PRO A 124 -9.49 20.03 -4.16
CA PRO A 124 -9.96 21.36 -3.77
C PRO A 124 -9.11 22.05 -2.70
N ILE A 125 -8.54 21.30 -1.75
CA ILE A 125 -7.67 21.89 -0.72
C ILE A 125 -6.40 22.44 -1.36
N ILE A 126 -5.77 21.68 -2.26
CA ILE A 126 -4.56 22.11 -2.98
C ILE A 126 -4.85 23.39 -3.78
N GLN A 127 -5.96 23.40 -4.53
CA GLN A 127 -6.39 24.57 -5.30
C GLN A 127 -6.60 25.81 -4.42
N ILE A 128 -7.15 25.66 -3.22
CA ILE A 128 -7.32 26.77 -2.27
C ILE A 128 -5.95 27.32 -1.85
N VAL A 129 -5.00 26.44 -1.51
CA VAL A 129 -3.65 26.86 -1.09
C VAL A 129 -2.91 27.59 -2.21
N GLU A 130 -2.96 27.05 -3.43
CA GLU A 130 -2.35 27.66 -4.63
C GLU A 130 -2.97 29.03 -4.94
N SER A 131 -4.31 29.14 -4.89
CA SER A 131 -5.03 30.41 -5.14
C SER A 131 -4.68 31.52 -4.15
N ARG A 132 -4.18 31.15 -2.96
CA ARG A 132 -3.78 32.07 -1.89
C ARG A 132 -2.30 32.42 -1.92
N HIS A 133 -1.56 31.91 -2.92
CA HIS A 133 -0.11 32.10 -3.05
C HIS A 133 0.68 31.73 -1.79
N ILE A 134 0.18 30.76 -1.02
CA ILE A 134 0.89 30.25 0.17
C ILE A 134 2.02 29.35 -0.31
N HIS A 135 3.25 29.63 0.11
CA HIS A 135 4.40 28.81 -0.27
C HIS A 135 4.23 27.37 0.25
N LEU A 136 4.31 26.42 -0.67
CA LEU A 136 4.08 25.02 -0.38
C LEU A 136 5.28 24.42 0.37
N ASN A 137 5.09 24.07 1.64
CA ASN A 137 6.12 23.45 2.48
C ASN A 137 6.21 21.93 2.23
N ILE A 138 7.42 21.37 2.30
CA ILE A 138 7.71 19.92 2.23
C ILE A 138 6.80 19.06 3.15
N ILE A 139 6.43 19.56 4.32
CA ILE A 139 5.54 18.86 5.26
C ILE A 139 4.14 18.68 4.65
N PHE A 140 3.63 19.70 3.97
CA PHE A 140 2.32 19.65 3.34
C PHE A 140 2.31 18.72 2.13
N TYR A 141 3.32 18.80 1.27
CA TYR A 141 3.47 17.87 0.15
C TYR A 141 3.56 16.42 0.61
N ASN A 142 4.39 16.13 1.61
CA ASN A 142 4.49 14.79 2.17
C ASN A 142 3.14 14.29 2.71
N THR A 143 2.35 15.19 3.29
CA THR A 143 0.99 14.87 3.77
C THR A 143 0.08 14.50 2.60
N ILE A 144 0.05 15.29 1.52
CA ILE A 144 -0.72 15.00 0.31
C ILE A 144 -0.30 13.67 -0.29
N LEU A 145 1.00 13.49 -0.56
CA LEU A 145 1.54 12.29 -1.20
C LEU A 145 1.23 11.04 -0.38
N ASN A 146 1.38 11.10 0.95
CA ASN A 146 1.03 10.00 1.83
C ASN A 146 -0.45 9.64 1.72
N HIS A 147 -1.36 10.62 1.86
CA HIS A 147 -2.79 10.35 1.86
C HIS A 147 -3.29 9.89 0.48
N LEU A 148 -2.77 10.44 -0.62
CA LEU A 148 -3.09 9.95 -1.97
C LEU A 148 -2.64 8.50 -2.17
N GLY A 149 -1.43 8.15 -1.72
CA GLY A 149 -0.93 6.77 -1.77
C GLY A 149 -1.79 5.81 -0.94
N MET A 150 -2.20 6.21 0.26
CA MET A 150 -3.06 5.41 1.14
C MET A 150 -4.44 5.11 0.50
N TRP A 151 -4.93 5.99 -0.37
CA TRP A 151 -6.20 5.85 -1.07
C TRP A 151 -6.06 5.31 -2.50
N ASN A 152 -4.90 4.74 -2.86
CA ASN A 152 -4.59 4.21 -4.19
C ASN A 152 -4.78 5.23 -5.33
N LYS A 153 -4.62 6.53 -5.04
CA LYS A 153 -4.68 7.62 -6.03
C LYS A 153 -3.30 7.83 -6.67
N PHE A 154 -2.69 6.77 -7.19
CA PHE A 154 -1.29 6.78 -7.64
C PHE A 154 -1.04 7.75 -8.81
N ASP A 155 -1.99 7.90 -9.73
CA ASP A 155 -1.85 8.85 -10.84
C ASP A 155 -1.75 10.29 -10.33
N LEU A 156 -2.62 10.67 -9.39
CA LEU A 156 -2.58 11.96 -8.72
C LEU A 156 -1.31 12.13 -7.88
N GLN A 157 -0.92 11.08 -7.14
CA GLN A 157 0.30 11.09 -6.35
C GLN A 157 1.54 11.33 -7.24
N LYS A 158 1.63 10.65 -8.38
CA LYS A 158 2.72 10.82 -9.35
C LYS A 158 2.71 12.23 -9.94
N HIS A 159 1.53 12.73 -10.32
CA HIS A 159 1.38 14.08 -10.86
C HIS A 159 1.90 15.15 -9.89
N TYR A 160 1.44 15.14 -8.64
CA TYR A 160 1.89 16.12 -7.64
C TYR A 160 3.36 15.93 -7.22
N PHE A 161 3.85 14.69 -7.20
CA PHE A 161 5.27 14.44 -6.94
C PHE A 161 6.14 15.06 -8.03
N GLN A 162 5.76 14.87 -9.30
CA GLN A 162 6.50 15.44 -10.44
C GLN A 162 6.46 16.98 -10.42
N GLN A 163 5.28 17.57 -10.25
CA GLN A 163 5.12 19.02 -10.17
C GLN A 163 6.00 19.62 -9.07
N TRP A 164 5.98 19.03 -7.87
CA TRP A 164 6.83 19.48 -6.77
C TRP A 164 8.32 19.36 -7.08
N PHE A 165 8.74 18.25 -7.70
CA PHE A 165 10.14 18.02 -8.02
C PHE A 165 10.67 19.05 -9.04
N GLU A 166 9.87 19.38 -10.05
CA GLU A 166 10.17 20.40 -11.06
C GLU A 166 10.27 21.79 -10.42
N GLU A 167 9.31 22.18 -9.58
CA GLU A 167 9.32 23.47 -8.87
C GLU A 167 10.55 23.67 -7.98
N GLN A 168 11.01 22.61 -7.31
CA GLN A 168 12.23 22.67 -6.49
C GLN A 168 13.50 22.85 -7.35
N GLN A 169 13.55 22.21 -8.52
CA GLN A 169 14.69 22.33 -9.42
C GLN A 169 14.83 23.75 -9.96
N ASP A 170 13.71 24.38 -10.33
CA ASP A 170 13.69 25.77 -10.81
C ASP A 170 14.10 26.78 -9.72
N GLN A 171 13.62 26.60 -8.48
CA GLN A 171 14.06 27.44 -7.35
C GLN A 171 15.57 27.36 -7.11
N THR A 172 16.16 26.18 -7.26
CA THR A 172 17.60 25.97 -7.04
C THR A 172 18.42 26.63 -8.16
N ASN A 173 17.93 26.59 -9.41
CA ASN A 173 18.60 27.22 -10.55
C ASN A 173 18.57 28.74 -10.48
N HIS A 174 17.49 29.34 -9.96
CA HIS A 174 17.39 30.79 -9.79
C HIS A 174 18.24 31.36 -8.64
N GLN A 175 18.64 30.54 -7.66
CA GLN A 175 19.52 30.97 -6.57
C GLN A 175 21.02 30.88 -6.93
N LEU A 176 21.36 30.24 -8.05
CA LEU A 176 22.74 30.02 -8.50
C LEU A 176 23.18 30.98 -9.62
N LEU A 177 22.31 31.89 -10.06
CA LEU A 177 22.56 32.97 -11.03
C LEU A 177 22.68 34.32 -10.30
#